data_AF-A0A380GZV0-F1
#
_entry.id   AF-A0A380GZV0-F1
#
_cell.length_a   1.000
_cell.length_b   1.000
_cell.length_c   1.000
_cell.angle_alpha   90.00
_cell.angle_beta   90.00
_cell.angle_gamma   90.00
#
_symmetry.space_group_name_H-M   'P 1'
#
loop_
_entity.id
_entity.type
_entity.pdbx_description
1 polymer ?
#
loop_
_entity_poly.entity_id
_entity_poly.type
_entity_poly.pdbx_seq_one_letter_code
_entity_poly.pdbx_strand_id
1 'polypeptide(L)'
;MFTLPYVRLITTGIGNMINSFTELQPVIMSMLLSMVFSFIIISPLSTVAIAIAIGLSGIAAGSASIGIAATEAVLLIGTSKVNSLGIPLPIFFDGVKMMMPNMVKYPVIIVPILLQQLYLV
;
A
#
# COMPACT_ATOMS: atom_id res chain seq x y z
N MET A 1 21.45 8.00 -14.99
CA MET A 1 21.02 7.36 -16.25
C MET A 1 21.13 5.83 -16.25
N PHE A 2 22.08 5.22 -15.51
CA PHE A 2 22.22 3.74 -15.45
C PHE A 2 21.17 3.01 -14.56
N THR A 3 20.47 3.69 -13.65
CA THR A 3 19.44 3.11 -12.78
C THR A 3 18.03 3.08 -13.40
N LEU A 4 17.79 3.88 -14.44
CA LEU A 4 16.51 3.97 -15.14
C LEU A 4 15.94 2.62 -15.64
N PRO A 5 16.72 1.73 -16.29
CA PRO A 5 16.17 0.48 -16.81
C PRO A 5 15.74 -0.49 -15.71
N TYR A 6 16.44 -0.50 -14.56
CA TYR A 6 16.12 -1.37 -13.43
C TYR A 6 14.84 -0.91 -12.71
N VAL A 7 14.71 0.38 -12.44
CA VAL A 7 13.48 0.93 -11.84
C VAL A 7 12.30 0.72 -12.78
N ARG A 8 12.50 0.94 -14.07
CA ARG A 8 11.47 0.73 -15.09
C ARG A 8 11.03 -0.73 -15.17
N LEU A 9 11.95 -1.70 -15.13
CA LEU A 9 11.61 -3.14 -15.10
C LEU A 9 10.75 -3.52 -13.88
N ILE A 10 11.10 -3.02 -12.70
CA ILE A 10 10.34 -3.30 -11.47
C ILE A 10 8.95 -2.67 -11.55
N THR A 11 8.86 -1.40 -11.95
CA THR A 11 7.57 -0.70 -12.08
C THR A 11 6.70 -1.33 -13.16
N THR A 12 7.26 -1.73 -14.30
CA THR A 12 6.52 -2.42 -15.37
C THR A 12 6.10 -3.85 -14.95
N GLY A 13 6.94 -4.57 -14.20
CA GLY A 13 6.58 -5.89 -13.68
C GLY A 13 5.41 -5.84 -12.68
N ILE A 14 5.48 -4.91 -11.70
CA ILE A 14 4.39 -4.65 -10.76
C ILE A 14 3.14 -4.18 -11.51
N GLY A 15 3.30 -3.33 -12.52
CA GLY A 15 2.21 -2.84 -13.35
C GLY A 15 1.49 -3.92 -14.14
N ASN A 16 2.24 -4.84 -14.75
CA ASN A 16 1.67 -5.97 -15.47
C ASN A 16 0.91 -6.91 -14.52
N MET A 17 1.44 -7.16 -13.32
CA MET A 17 0.75 -7.95 -12.29
C MET A 17 -0.58 -7.29 -11.87
N ILE A 18 -0.56 -5.99 -11.62
CA ILE A 18 -1.76 -5.22 -11.28
C ILE A 18 -2.78 -5.22 -12.43
N ASN A 19 -2.33 -5.07 -13.68
CA ASN A 19 -3.21 -5.13 -14.84
C ASN A 19 -3.86 -6.53 -15.00
N SER A 20 -3.10 -7.61 -14.76
CA SER A 20 -3.69 -8.96 -14.73
C SER A 20 -4.75 -9.13 -13.64
N PHE A 21 -4.65 -8.40 -12.53
CA PHE A 21 -5.70 -8.38 -11.50
C PHE A 21 -6.92 -7.55 -11.90
N THR A 22 -6.75 -6.53 -12.75
CA THR A 22 -7.89 -5.73 -13.25
C THR A 22 -8.79 -6.45 -14.25
N GLU A 23 -8.32 -7.56 -14.83
CA GLU A 23 -9.13 -8.42 -15.71
C GLU A 23 -10.03 -9.40 -14.94
N LEU A 24 -9.83 -9.53 -13.62
CA LEU A 24 -10.64 -10.39 -12.76
C LEU A 24 -12.00 -9.76 -12.43
N GLN A 25 -12.92 -10.57 -11.87
CA GLN A 25 -14.21 -10.07 -11.39
C GLN A 25 -14.03 -8.90 -10.40
N PRO A 26 -14.91 -7.88 -10.42
CA PRO A 26 -14.71 -6.63 -9.69
C PRO A 26 -14.43 -6.80 -8.19
N VAL A 27 -15.07 -7.77 -7.54
CA VAL A 27 -14.91 -8.05 -6.10
C VAL A 27 -13.52 -8.60 -5.76
N ILE A 28 -13.01 -9.53 -6.58
CA ILE A 28 -11.70 -10.14 -6.36
C ILE A 28 -10.59 -9.16 -6.74
N MET A 29 -10.80 -8.40 -7.83
CA MET A 29 -9.91 -7.33 -8.25
C MET A 29 -9.68 -6.31 -7.11
N SER A 30 -10.76 -5.79 -6.52
CA SER A 30 -10.66 -4.76 -5.48
C SER A 30 -9.92 -5.26 -4.24
N MET A 31 -10.12 -6.52 -3.85
CA MET A 31 -9.47 -7.15 -2.70
C MET A 31 -7.97 -7.34 -2.91
N LEU A 32 -7.56 -7.78 -4.10
CA LEU A 32 -6.15 -7.96 -4.41
C LEU A 32 -5.43 -6.61 -4.53
N LEU A 33 -6.07 -5.62 -5.18
CA LEU A 33 -5.49 -4.28 -5.29
C LEU A 33 -5.33 -3.61 -3.94
N SER A 34 -6.33 -3.68 -3.07
CA SER A 34 -6.24 -3.09 -1.73
C SER A 34 -5.09 -3.72 -0.93
N MET A 35 -4.91 -5.04 -0.97
CA MET A 35 -3.78 -5.73 -0.33
C MET A 35 -2.42 -5.31 -0.90
N VAL A 36 -2.27 -5.28 -2.22
CA VAL A 36 -1.01 -4.94 -2.88
C VAL A 36 -0.63 -3.49 -2.56
N PHE A 37 -1.54 -2.54 -2.70
CA PHE A 37 -1.25 -1.12 -2.40
C PHE A 37 -0.97 -0.86 -0.92
N SER A 38 -1.60 -1.62 -0.02
CA SER A 38 -1.31 -1.59 1.42
C SER A 38 0.11 -2.08 1.76
N PHE A 39 0.63 -3.03 1.00
CA PHE A 39 2.01 -3.46 1.16
C PHE A 39 2.99 -2.45 0.58
N ILE A 40 2.67 -1.90 -0.60
CA ILE A 40 3.52 -0.93 -1.30
C ILE A 40 3.70 0.34 -0.46
N ILE A 41 2.67 0.84 0.22
CA ILE A 41 2.77 2.11 0.96
C ILE A 41 3.77 2.07 2.12
N ILE A 42 3.95 0.90 2.72
CA ILE A 42 4.88 0.72 3.84
C ILE A 42 6.30 0.41 3.35
N SER A 43 6.41 -0.06 2.10
CA SER A 43 7.68 -0.27 1.41
C SER A 43 8.32 1.07 1.00
N PRO A 44 9.60 1.10 0.57
CA PRO A 44 10.26 2.34 0.16
C PRO A 44 9.78 2.83 -1.22
N LEU A 45 8.78 2.17 -1.81
CA LEU A 45 8.21 2.51 -3.11
C LEU A 45 7.18 3.65 -2.98
N SER A 46 6.96 4.38 -4.08
CA SER A 46 5.88 5.36 -4.14
C SER A 46 4.64 4.71 -4.74
N THR A 47 3.60 4.56 -3.93
CA THR A 47 2.27 4.09 -4.37
C THR A 47 1.68 4.99 -5.44
N VAL A 48 1.80 6.32 -5.27
CA VAL A 48 1.30 7.31 -6.23
C VAL A 48 2.01 7.18 -7.58
N ALA A 49 3.34 7.03 -7.58
CA ALA A 49 4.08 6.85 -8.83
C ALA A 49 3.67 5.56 -9.57
N ILE A 50 3.44 4.47 -8.82
CA ILE A 50 2.99 3.19 -9.39
C ILE A 50 1.57 3.32 -9.93
N ALA A 51 0.64 3.94 -9.21
CA ALA A 51 -0.73 4.15 -9.66
C ALA A 51 -0.79 4.95 -10.98
N ILE A 52 0.01 6.01 -11.08
CA ILE A 52 0.11 6.83 -12.30
C ILE A 52 0.76 6.05 -13.45
N ALA A 53 1.83 5.30 -13.17
CA ALA A 53 2.55 4.53 -14.19
C ALA A 53 1.69 3.43 -14.86
N ILE A 54 0.72 2.89 -14.12
CA ILE A 54 -0.18 1.83 -14.60
C ILE A 54 -1.46 2.40 -15.21
N GLY A 55 -1.79 3.66 -14.90
CA GLY A 55 -3.03 4.28 -15.35
C GLY A 55 -4.27 3.73 -14.64
N LEU A 56 -4.15 3.43 -13.33
CA LEU A 56 -5.27 2.93 -12.55
C LEU A 56 -6.46 3.90 -12.63
N SER A 57 -7.65 3.39 -12.96
CA SER A 57 -8.84 4.23 -13.12
C SER A 57 -10.11 3.51 -12.63
N GLY A 58 -11.17 4.29 -12.37
CA GLY A 58 -12.47 3.77 -11.93
C GLY A 58 -12.41 3.02 -10.60
N ILE A 59 -13.02 1.83 -10.57
CA ILE A 59 -13.16 1.00 -9.36
C ILE A 59 -11.77 0.58 -8.84
N ALA A 60 -10.82 0.26 -9.73
CA ALA A 60 -9.48 -0.15 -9.34
C ALA A 60 -8.72 0.95 -8.56
N ALA A 61 -8.83 2.21 -9.02
CA ALA A 61 -8.25 3.36 -8.32
C ALA A 61 -8.90 3.60 -6.96
N GLY A 62 -10.22 3.44 -6.86
CA GLY A 62 -10.95 3.54 -5.59
C GLY A 62 -10.55 2.43 -4.60
N SER A 63 -10.40 1.19 -5.06
CA SER A 63 -9.97 0.08 -4.20
C SER A 63 -8.55 0.27 -3.66
N ALA A 64 -7.65 0.80 -4.49
CA ALA A 64 -6.28 1.09 -4.07
C ALA A 64 -6.22 2.20 -2.99
N SER A 65 -6.98 3.29 -3.14
CA SER A 65 -7.00 4.39 -2.17
C SER A 65 -7.66 3.99 -0.85
N ILE A 66 -8.72 3.18 -0.90
CA ILE A 66 -9.39 2.65 0.29
C ILE A 66 -8.44 1.72 1.07
N GLY A 67 -7.70 0.84 0.39
CA GLY A 67 -6.70 -0.04 1.04
C GLY A 67 -5.58 0.75 1.71
N ILE A 68 -5.07 1.79 1.03
CA ILE A 68 -4.09 2.73 1.60
C ILE A 68 -4.65 3.40 2.86
N ALA A 69 -5.82 4.04 2.77
CA ALA A 69 -6.42 4.76 3.88
C ALA A 69 -6.72 3.85 5.09
N ALA A 70 -7.17 2.62 4.85
CA ALA A 70 -7.38 1.63 5.89
C ALA A 70 -6.07 1.25 6.60
N THR A 71 -4.99 1.06 5.84
CA THR A 71 -3.66 0.76 6.39
C THR A 71 -3.14 1.91 7.25
N GLU A 72 -3.26 3.15 6.76
CA GLU A 72 -2.88 4.35 7.50
C GLU A 72 -3.67 4.50 8.79
N ALA A 73 -4.98 4.28 8.75
CA ALA A 73 -5.83 4.36 9.94
C ALA A 73 -5.43 3.31 11.00
N VAL A 74 -5.17 2.08 10.59
CA VAL A 74 -4.72 1.00 11.51
C VAL A 74 -3.37 1.33 12.13
N LEU A 75 -2.43 1.80 11.31
CA LEU A 75 -1.10 2.19 11.78
C LEU A 75 -1.17 3.41 12.70
N LEU A 76 -2.01 4.40 12.40
CA LEU A 76 -2.23 5.58 13.23
C LEU A 76 -2.82 5.20 14.60
N ILE A 77 -3.88 4.39 14.62
CA ILE A 77 -4.51 3.93 15.87
C ILE A 77 -3.54 3.04 16.66
N GLY A 78 -2.84 2.12 15.99
CA GLY A 78 -1.88 1.22 16.60
C GLY A 78 -0.68 1.97 17.19
N THR A 79 -0.14 2.96 16.47
CA THR A 79 0.97 3.77 16.98
C THR A 79 0.54 4.74 18.06
N SER A 80 -0.67 5.30 17.99
CA SER A 80 -1.19 6.23 19.00
C SER A 80 -1.33 5.59 20.38
N LYS A 81 -1.60 4.28 20.44
CA LYS A 81 -1.68 3.56 21.72
C LYS A 81 -0.32 3.23 22.34
N VAL A 82 0.74 3.14 21.54
CA VAL A 82 2.03 2.59 21.96
C VAL A 82 3.15 3.64 21.97
N ASN A 83 3.02 4.69 21.16
CA ASN A 83 4.00 5.74 20.98
C ASN A 83 3.44 7.11 21.37
N SER A 84 4.34 8.00 21.79
CA SER A 84 4.01 9.42 21.94
C SER A 84 3.62 10.05 20.60
N LEU A 85 2.97 11.21 20.66
CA LEU A 85 2.45 11.97 19.50
C LEU A 85 3.46 12.20 18.36
N GLY A 86 4.77 12.05 18.60
CA GLY A 86 5.81 12.21 17.58
C GLY A 86 5.79 11.20 16.43
N ILE A 87 5.13 10.04 16.57
CA ILE A 87 5.01 9.01 15.50
C ILE A 87 3.61 9.02 14.83
N PRO A 88 2.49 9.14 15.56
CA PRO A 88 1.16 9.21 14.95
C PRO A 88 0.91 10.45 14.10
N LEU A 89 1.47 11.61 14.47
CA LEU A 89 1.28 12.86 13.69
C LEU A 89 1.88 12.76 12.28
N PRO A 90 3.12 12.31 12.08
CA PRO A 90 3.65 12.09 10.74
C PRO A 90 2.83 11.09 9.94
N ILE A 91 2.39 9.98 10.53
CA ILE A 91 1.55 8.97 9.86
C ILE A 91 0.25 9.58 9.34
N PHE A 92 -0.36 10.51 10.09
CA PHE A 92 -1.54 11.25 9.64
C PHE A 92 -1.31 12.09 8.37
N PHE A 93 -0.09 12.58 8.16
CA PHE A 93 0.32 13.37 7.00
C PHE A 93 1.03 12.52 5.92
N ASP A 94 0.61 11.25 5.72
CA ASP A 94 1.22 10.30 4.76
C ASP A 94 2.68 9.89 5.11
N GLY A 95 3.09 10.11 6.36
CA GLY A 95 4.41 9.73 6.90
C GLY A 95 4.53 8.27 7.31
N VAL A 96 3.68 7.37 6.76
CA VAL A 96 3.71 5.93 7.06
C VAL A 96 5.06 5.27 6.78
N LYS A 97 5.88 5.86 5.92
CA LYS A 97 7.26 5.43 5.65
C LYS A 97 8.14 5.42 6.91
N MET A 98 7.80 6.22 7.93
CA MET A 98 8.51 6.20 9.22
C MET A 98 8.33 4.88 9.98
N MET A 99 7.30 4.10 9.66
CA MET A 99 7.07 2.77 10.23
C MET A 99 7.79 1.64 9.50
N MET A 100 8.46 1.94 8.38
CA MET A 100 9.21 0.95 7.60
C MET A 100 10.24 0.18 8.45
N PRO A 101 11.07 0.82 9.32
CA PRO A 101 12.01 0.08 10.17
C PRO A 101 11.30 -0.87 11.14
N ASN A 102 10.12 -0.48 11.61
CA ASN A 102 9.34 -1.28 12.55
C ASN A 102 8.74 -2.52 11.87
N MET A 103 8.35 -2.42 10.60
CA MET A 103 7.90 -3.57 9.81
C MET A 103 9.01 -4.58 9.56
N VAL A 104 10.22 -4.11 9.27
CA VAL A 104 11.38 -4.99 9.05
C VAL A 104 11.76 -5.71 10.35
N LYS A 105 11.68 -5.01 11.48
CA LYS A 105 11.97 -5.57 12.81
C LYS A 105 10.86 -6.51 13.33
N TYR A 106 9.60 -6.20 13.02
CA TYR A 106 8.42 -6.95 13.45
C TYR A 106 7.47 -7.21 12.27
N PRO A 107 7.77 -8.20 11.40
CA PRO A 107 6.95 -8.49 10.23
C PRO A 107 5.54 -8.98 10.57
N VAL A 108 5.31 -9.40 11.83
CA VAL A 108 3.99 -9.77 12.36
C VAL A 108 2.96 -8.64 12.21
N ILE A 109 3.40 -7.37 12.11
CA ILE A 109 2.52 -6.21 11.90
C ILE A 109 1.82 -6.27 10.52
N ILE A 110 2.37 -6.97 9.53
CA ILE A 110 1.79 -7.11 8.19
C ILE A 110 0.52 -7.97 8.21
N VAL A 111 0.47 -8.98 9.08
CA VAL A 111 -0.66 -9.91 9.18
C VAL A 111 -1.99 -9.20 9.46
N PRO A 112 -2.13 -8.37 10.51
CA PRO A 112 -3.39 -7.66 10.75
C PRO A 112 -3.73 -6.66 9.64
N ILE A 113 -2.72 -6.06 8.99
CA ILE A 113 -2.95 -5.13 7.88
C ILE A 113 -3.59 -5.86 6.70
N LEU A 114 -3.02 -7.00 6.28
CA LEU A 114 -3.55 -7.78 5.17
C LEU A 114 -4.92 -8.39 5.47
N LEU A 115 -5.11 -8.90 6.69
CA LEU A 115 -6.40 -9.46 7.12
C LEU A 115 -7.50 -8.41 7.13
N GLN A 116 -7.19 -7.16 7.50
CA GLN A 116 -8.18 -6.09 7.48
C GLN A 116 -8.62 -5.76 6.05
N GLN A 117 -7.71 -5.81 5.06
CA GLN A 117 -8.08 -5.57 3.67
C GLN A 117 -9.02 -6.63 3.09
N LEU A 118 -8.95 -7.86 3.61
CA LEU A 118 -9.88 -8.92 3.25
C LEU A 118 -11.31 -8.62 3.70
N TYR A 119 -11.48 -7.94 4.85
CA TYR A 119 -12.79 -7.63 5.42
C TYR A 119 -13.41 -6.34 4.87
N LEU A 120 -12.58 -5.49 4.26
CA LEU A 120 -12.95 -4.12 3.88
C LEU A 120 -13.56 -4.02 2.47
N VAL A 121 -13.53 -5.11 1.70
CA VAL A 121 -13.99 -5.22 0.30
C VAL A 121 -15.10 -6.27 0.21
#